data_AF-A0AAW0BH07-F1
#
_entry.id   AF-A0AAW0BH07-F1
#
_cell.length_a   1.000
_cell.length_b   1.000
_cell.length_c   1.000
_cell.angle_alpha   90.00
_cell.angle_beta   90.00
_cell.angle_gamma   90.00
#
_symmetry.space_group_name_H-M   'P 1'
#
loop_
_entity.id
_entity.type
_entity.pdbx_description
1 polymer ?
#
loop_
_entity_poly.entity_id
_entity_poly.type
_entity_poly.pdbx_seq_one_letter_code
_entity_poly.pdbx_strand_id
1 'polypeptide(L)'
;FITDKEGSPLPSTRITAMRRRCAEYFFELKSASVLPTTWSQGTLTIKQNFRAVLENEVPELRLCDGHWKAEKLGSLTYSSWSFTH
;
A
#
# COMPACT_ATOMS: atom_id res chain seq x y z
N PHE A 1 2.25 -12.38 -5.47
CA PHE A 1 0.79 -12.27 -5.25
C PHE A 1 0.15 -11.09 -5.98
N ILE A 2 0.92 -10.04 -6.35
CA ILE A 2 0.38 -8.98 -7.19
C ILE A 2 0.45 -9.44 -8.65
N THR A 3 -0.72 -9.69 -9.21
CA THR A 3 -0.92 -10.09 -10.61
C THR A 3 -1.78 -9.06 -11.33
N ASP A 4 -1.54 -8.90 -12.63
CA ASP A 4 -2.32 -8.06 -13.52
C ASP A 4 -3.71 -8.67 -13.81
N LYS A 5 -4.48 -8.00 -14.67
CA LYS A 5 -5.83 -8.39 -15.08
C LYS A 5 -5.90 -9.76 -15.77
N GLU A 6 -4.79 -10.24 -16.33
CA GLU A 6 -4.69 -11.52 -17.04
C GLU A 6 -4.09 -12.62 -16.15
N GLY A 7 -3.85 -12.32 -14.87
CA GLY A 7 -3.27 -13.26 -13.91
C GLY A 7 -1.74 -13.35 -13.97
N SER A 8 -1.08 -12.55 -14.80
CA SER A 8 0.38 -12.54 -14.90
C SER A 8 1.01 -11.75 -13.75
N PRO A 9 2.17 -12.18 -13.22
CA PRO A 9 2.88 -11.41 -12.20
C PRO A 9 3.23 -10.02 -12.71
N LEU A 10 2.98 -8.97 -11.91
CA LEU A 10 3.44 -7.63 -12.28
C LEU A 10 4.98 -7.58 -12.34
N PRO A 11 5.56 -6.76 -13.24
CA PRO A 11 7.00 -6.55 -13.32
C PRO A 11 7.56 -6.11 -11.97
N SER A 12 8.77 -6.56 -11.64
CA SER A 12 9.45 -6.18 -10.40
C SER A 12 9.61 -4.66 -10.25
N THR A 13 9.85 -3.96 -11.35
CA THR A 13 9.92 -2.49 -11.41
C THR A 13 8.63 -1.83 -10.94
N ARG A 14 7.47 -2.36 -11.33
CA ARG A 14 6.15 -1.89 -10.90
C ARG A 14 5.93 -2.14 -9.41
N ILE A 15 6.28 -3.33 -8.92
CA ILE A 15 6.18 -3.66 -7.50
C ILE A 15 7.08 -2.73 -6.65
N THR A 16 8.28 -2.42 -7.12
CA THR A 16 9.19 -1.48 -6.46
C THR A 16 8.60 -0.06 -6.41
N ALA A 17 8.03 0.43 -7.53
CA ALA A 17 7.36 1.73 -7.55
C ALA A 17 6.19 1.79 -6.55
N MET A 18 5.40 0.72 -6.44
CA MET A 18 4.31 0.63 -5.46
C MET A 18 4.81 0.73 -4.02
N ARG A 19 5.85 -0.03 -3.67
CA ARG A 19 6.44 0.01 -2.33
C ARG A 19 6.99 1.39 -2.00
N ARG A 20 7.60 2.07 -2.97
CA ARG A 20 8.08 3.44 -2.81
C ARG A 20 6.93 4.39 -2.47
N ARG A 21 5.80 4.30 -3.20
CA ARG A 21 4.60 5.10 -2.88
C ARG A 21 4.02 4.82 -1.51
N CYS A 22 3.99 3.55 -1.10
CA CYS A 22 3.60 3.20 0.27
C CYS A 22 4.49 3.89 1.30
N ALA A 23 5.82 3.85 1.11
CA ALA A 23 6.77 4.48 2.01
C ALA A 23 6.59 6.01 2.07
N GLU A 24 6.41 6.66 0.92
CA GLU A 24 6.12 8.10 0.83
C GLU A 24 4.85 8.46 1.64
N TYR A 25 3.77 7.69 1.50
CA TYR A 25 2.55 7.86 2.28
C TYR A 25 2.79 7.66 3.79
N PHE A 26 3.58 6.67 4.20
CA PHE A 26 3.90 6.46 5.61
C PHE A 26 4.73 7.62 6.18
N PHE A 27 5.63 8.21 5.39
CA PHE A 27 6.34 9.43 5.80
C PHE A 27 5.40 10.62 5.98
N GLU A 28 4.38 10.78 5.15
CA GLU A 28 3.36 11.82 5.33
C GLU A 28 2.60 11.62 6.65
N LEU A 29 2.15 10.40 6.94
CA LEU A 29 1.49 10.07 8.21
C LEU A 29 2.39 10.31 9.42
N LYS A 30 3.69 9.95 9.32
CA LYS A 30 4.69 10.18 10.36
C LYS A 30 4.91 11.68 10.59
N SER A 31 5.03 12.45 9.52
CA SER A 31 5.21 13.92 9.58
C SER A 31 4.00 14.61 10.19
N ALA A 32 2.80 14.10 9.93
CA ALA A 32 1.56 14.57 10.52
C ALA A 32 1.28 14.01 11.94
N SER A 33 2.18 13.19 12.50
CA SER A 33 2.01 12.54 13.82
C SER A 33 0.73 11.71 13.97
N VAL A 34 0.21 11.18 12.87
CA VAL A 34 -1.01 10.33 12.82
C VAL A 34 -0.69 8.90 12.39
N LEU A 35 0.58 8.54 12.42
CA LEU A 35 1.05 7.20 12.07
C LEU A 35 0.52 6.16 13.08
N PRO A 36 -0.19 5.11 12.65
CA PRO A 36 -0.71 4.10 13.56
C PRO A 36 0.41 3.18 14.08
N THR A 37 0.32 2.68 15.30
CA THR A 37 1.34 1.74 15.85
C THR A 37 1.48 0.47 15.01
N THR A 38 0.36 -0.04 14.51
CA THR A 38 0.32 -1.13 13.53
C THR A 38 -0.59 -0.76 12.37
N TRP A 39 -0.30 -1.25 11.17
CA TRP A 39 -1.15 -0.97 10.00
C TRP A 39 -2.62 -1.35 10.22
N SER A 40 -2.86 -2.45 10.93
CA SER A 40 -4.18 -2.95 11.31
C SER A 40 -4.97 -1.94 12.17
N GLN A 41 -4.28 -1.16 13.00
CA GLN A 41 -4.86 -0.12 13.86
C GLN A 41 -5.07 1.22 13.14
N GLY A 42 -4.67 1.34 11.87
CA GLY A 42 -4.96 2.52 11.06
C GLY A 42 -6.47 2.79 11.00
N THR A 43 -6.84 4.06 11.12
CA THR A 43 -8.23 4.50 11.00
C THR A 43 -8.79 4.16 9.62
N LEU A 44 -10.12 4.08 9.51
CA LEU A 44 -10.79 3.87 8.23
C LEU A 44 -10.35 4.90 7.18
N THR A 45 -10.25 6.17 7.57
CA THR A 45 -9.81 7.27 6.71
C THR A 45 -8.39 7.06 6.17
N ILE A 46 -7.44 6.66 7.03
CA ILE A 46 -6.06 6.38 6.60
C ILE A 46 -6.05 5.23 5.59
N LYS A 47 -6.79 4.14 5.86
CA LYS A 47 -6.85 2.98 4.96
C LYS A 47 -7.53 3.31 3.63
N GLN A 48 -8.58 4.13 3.64
CA GLN A 48 -9.25 4.59 2.41
C GLN A 48 -8.35 5.50 1.58
N ASN A 49 -7.68 6.47 2.20
CA ASN A 49 -6.74 7.35 1.50
C ASN A 49 -5.57 6.56 0.92
N PHE A 50 -5.00 5.63 1.68
CA PHE A 50 -3.95 4.75 1.20
C PHE A 50 -4.37 3.94 -0.02
N ARG A 51 -5.58 3.35 0.00
CA ARG A 51 -6.14 2.63 -1.15
C ARG A 51 -6.28 3.56 -2.36
N ALA A 52 -6.84 4.74 -2.18
CA ALA A 52 -7.01 5.71 -3.26
C ALA A 52 -5.67 6.13 -3.89
N VAL A 53 -4.62 6.32 -3.08
CA VAL A 53 -3.26 6.63 -3.57
C VAL A 53 -2.71 5.48 -4.41
N LEU A 54 -2.79 4.24 -3.90
CA LEU A 54 -2.29 3.07 -4.61
C LEU A 54 -3.06 2.74 -5.89
N GLU A 55 -4.38 2.92 -5.87
CA GLU A 55 -5.24 2.64 -7.02
C GLU A 55 -5.11 3.65 -8.15
N ASN A 56 -4.76 4.91 -7.83
CA ASN A 56 -4.45 5.91 -8.86
C ASN A 56 -3.15 5.57 -9.59
N GLU A 57 -2.13 5.09 -8.88
CA GLU A 57 -0.84 4.74 -9.48
C GLU A 57 -0.86 3.35 -10.14
N VAL A 58 -1.70 2.43 -9.65
CA VAL A 58 -1.79 1.04 -10.12
C VAL A 58 -3.25 0.66 -10.32
N PRO A 59 -3.82 0.94 -11.50
CA PRO A 59 -5.19 0.58 -11.83
C PRO A 59 -5.46 -0.93 -11.67
N GLU A 60 -4.44 -1.78 -11.82
CA GLU A 60 -4.54 -3.23 -11.66
C GLU A 60 -4.93 -3.65 -10.22
N LEU A 61 -4.68 -2.80 -9.22
CA LEU A 61 -5.15 -3.03 -7.85
C LEU A 61 -6.66 -2.79 -7.69
N ARG A 62 -7.28 -1.98 -8.57
CA ARG A 62 -8.75 -1.75 -8.57
C ARG A 62 -9.54 -2.98 -9.00
N LEU A 63 -8.90 -3.90 -9.73
CA LEU A 63 -9.55 -5.09 -10.29
C LEU A 63 -9.67 -6.25 -9.28
N CYS A 64 -9.19 -6.06 -8.05
CA CYS A 64 -9.17 -7.11 -7.04
C CYS A 64 -10.32 -6.93 -6.06
N ASP A 65 -11.24 -7.90 -6.04
CA ASP A 65 -12.42 -7.93 -5.16
C ASP A 65 -12.02 -7.65 -3.70
N GLY A 66 -12.70 -6.71 -3.04
CA GLY A 66 -12.42 -6.35 -1.64
C GLY A 66 -11.07 -5.67 -1.38
N HIS A 67 -10.33 -5.23 -2.41
CA HIS A 67 -9.06 -4.49 -2.28
C HIS A 67 -7.97 -5.23 -1.48
N TRP A 68 -8.09 -6.55 -1.30
CA TRP A 68 -7.23 -7.31 -0.40
C TRP A 68 -5.75 -7.26 -0.79
N LYS A 69 -5.44 -7.11 -2.10
CA LYS A 69 -4.05 -6.97 -2.58
C LYS A 69 -3.42 -5.65 -2.11
N ALA A 70 -4.17 -4.55 -2.11
CA ALA A 70 -3.70 -3.25 -1.64
C ALA A 70 -3.46 -3.30 -0.12
N GLU A 71 -4.39 -3.89 0.65
CA GLU A 71 -4.22 -4.04 2.10
C GLU A 71 -3.02 -4.92 2.45
N LYS A 72 -2.86 -6.05 1.76
CA LYS A 72 -1.73 -6.96 2.00
C LYS A 72 -0.40 -6.31 1.64
N LEU A 73 -0.34 -5.56 0.55
CA LEU A 73 0.85 -4.79 0.19
C LEU A 73 1.16 -3.70 1.23
N GLY A 74 0.15 -2.97 1.68
CA GLY A 74 0.28 -1.97 2.74
C GLY A 74 0.85 -2.59 4.01
N SER A 75 0.26 -3.68 4.50
CA SER A 75 0.74 -4.36 5.70
C SER A 75 2.18 -4.86 5.58
N LEU A 76 2.55 -5.50 4.46
CA LEU A 76 3.91 -6.00 4.25
C LEU A 76 4.94 -4.87 4.17
N THR A 77 4.59 -3.80 3.45
CA THR A 77 5.49 -2.66 3.28
C THR A 77 5.61 -1.89 4.58
N TYR A 78 4.52 -1.73 5.32
CA TYR A 78 4.48 -1.05 6.61
C TYR A 78 5.38 -1.74 7.62
N SER A 79 5.24 -3.05 7.82
CA SER A 79 6.08 -3.80 8.76
C SER A 79 7.57 -3.72 8.40
N SER A 80 7.89 -3.76 7.10
CA SER A 80 9.29 -3.64 6.66
C SER A 80 9.84 -2.22 6.84
N TRP A 81 9.01 -1.20 6.60
CA TRP A 81 9.38 0.20 6.74
C TRP A 81 9.52 0.61 8.21
N SER A 82 8.59 0.18 9.09
CA SER A 82 8.59 0.48 10.52
C SER A 82 9.75 -0.19 11.27
N PHE A 83 10.29 -1.29 10.75
CA PHE A 83 11.52 -1.89 11.29
C PHE A 83 12.77 -1.05 10.94
N THR A 84 12.69 -0.25 9.88
CA THR A 84 13.82 0.52 9.33
C THR A 84 13.82 1.99 9.80
N HIS A 85 12.70 2.53 10.27
CA HIS A 85 12.48 3.96 10.55
C HIS A 85 11.72 4.24 11.85
#